data_AF-A0A7W6NN59-F1
#
_entry.id   AF-A0A7W6NN59-F1
#
_cell.length_a   1.000
_cell.length_b   1.000
_cell.length_c   1.000
_cell.angle_alpha   90.00
_cell.angle_beta   90.00
_cell.angle_gamma   90.00
#
_symmetry.space_group_name_H-M   'P 1'
#
loop_
_entity.id
_entity.type
_entity.pdbx_description
1 polymer ?
#
loop_
_entity_poly.entity_id
_entity_poly.type
_entity_poly.pdbx_seq_one_letter_code
_entity_poly.pdbx_strand_id
1 'polypeptide(L)'
;MLANDALPCDRPSQDMTREMPDMMLALGIEPALLRLDHPALYAGMESVCAGCASKGQCQHDLKTDSAADHFTDYCGNAATLSLLSGRPDLARD
;
A
#
# COMPACT_ATOMS: atom_id res chain seq x y z
N MET A 1 -3.73 -22.26 -35.63
CA MET A 1 -4.34 -22.97 -34.49
C MET A 1 -3.47 -22.69 -33.26
N LEU A 2 -4.05 -21.95 -32.30
CA LEU A 2 -3.70 -21.84 -30.87
C LEU A 2 -2.27 -21.40 -30.49
N ALA A 3 -2.06 -20.08 -30.44
CA ALA A 3 -1.04 -19.48 -29.58
C ALA A 3 -1.69 -19.10 -28.25
N ASN A 4 -1.40 -19.91 -27.24
CA ASN A 4 -1.23 -19.59 -25.82
C ASN A 4 -2.25 -18.62 -25.17
N ASP A 5 -3.18 -19.18 -24.38
CA ASP A 5 -4.04 -18.47 -23.45
C ASP A 5 -3.21 -17.71 -22.39
N ALA A 6 -2.83 -16.48 -22.69
CA ALA A 6 -2.42 -15.52 -21.68
C ALA A 6 -3.69 -15.06 -20.94
N LEU A 7 -3.86 -15.55 -19.70
CA LEU A 7 -4.77 -14.93 -18.75
C LEU A 7 -4.45 -13.43 -18.65
N PRO A 8 -5.43 -12.52 -18.78
CA PRO A 8 -5.35 -11.26 -18.07
C PRO A 8 -5.83 -11.52 -16.64
N CYS A 9 -4.89 -11.88 -15.76
CA CYS A 9 -5.12 -11.86 -14.32
C CYS A 9 -5.40 -10.43 -13.84
N ASP A 10 -6.40 -10.32 -12.97
CA ASP A 10 -6.61 -9.28 -11.96
C ASP A 10 -6.52 -7.81 -12.42
N ARG A 11 -7.66 -7.27 -12.83
CA ARG A 11 -7.89 -5.83 -12.75
C ARG A 11 -8.17 -5.51 -11.26
N PRO A 12 -7.33 -4.75 -10.54
CA PRO A 12 -7.63 -4.41 -9.14
C PRO A 12 -8.94 -3.63 -9.06
N SER A 13 -9.82 -4.09 -8.18
CA SER A 13 -11.11 -3.49 -7.85
C SER A 13 -10.93 -2.00 -7.50
N GLN A 14 -11.53 -1.11 -8.29
CA GLN A 14 -11.28 0.33 -8.26
C GLN A 14 -12.08 1.10 -7.20
N ASP A 15 -12.47 0.50 -6.08
CA ASP A 15 -13.43 1.17 -5.19
C ASP A 15 -13.33 0.81 -3.71
N MET A 16 -12.12 0.75 -3.14
CA MET A 16 -11.96 0.70 -1.68
C MET A 16 -10.75 1.53 -1.25
N THR A 17 -11.01 2.62 -0.52
CA THR A 17 -10.07 3.42 0.29
C THR A 17 -8.62 3.50 -0.22
N ARG A 18 -8.32 4.48 -1.07
CA ARG A 18 -6.98 4.72 -1.65
C ARG A 18 -5.88 5.09 -0.65
N GLU A 19 -6.22 5.34 0.61
CA GLU A 19 -5.32 5.90 1.63
C GLU A 19 -4.12 5.00 1.94
N MET A 20 -4.31 3.68 2.05
CA MET A 20 -3.19 2.76 2.29
C MET A 20 -2.26 2.63 1.08
N PRO A 21 -2.76 2.38 -0.15
CA PRO A 21 -1.92 2.39 -1.33
C PRO A 21 -1.17 3.72 -1.52
N ASP A 22 -1.82 4.86 -1.29
CA ASP A 22 -1.19 6.18 -1.41
C ASP A 22 -0.08 6.37 -0.34
N MET A 23 -0.30 5.89 0.88
CA MET A 23 0.73 5.85 1.94
C MET A 23 1.91 4.97 1.57
N MET A 24 1.68 3.78 0.99
CA MET A 24 2.76 2.92 0.51
C MET A 24 3.61 3.64 -0.54
N LEU A 25 2.96 4.30 -1.50
CA LEU A 25 3.66 5.06 -2.54
C LEU A 25 4.46 6.23 -1.96
N ALA A 26 3.93 6.96 -0.96
CA ALA A 26 4.66 8.02 -0.27
C ALA A 26 5.92 7.52 0.46
N LEU A 27 5.95 6.24 0.83
CA LEU A 27 7.08 5.56 1.47
C LEU A 27 7.99 4.82 0.48
N GLY A 28 7.74 4.95 -0.83
CA GLY A 28 8.49 4.30 -1.90
C GLY A 28 8.19 2.81 -2.09
N ILE A 29 7.09 2.32 -1.53
CA ILE A 29 6.65 0.92 -1.61
C ILE A 29 5.63 0.79 -2.74
N GLU A 30 5.84 -0.15 -3.67
CA GLU A 30 4.91 -0.44 -4.76
C GLU A 30 3.79 -1.39 -4.29
N PRO A 31 2.55 -0.90 -4.06
CA PRO A 31 1.48 -1.70 -3.46
C PRO A 31 1.04 -2.88 -4.35
N ALA A 32 1.23 -2.77 -5.66
CA ALA A 32 0.91 -3.85 -6.59
C ALA A 32 1.83 -5.06 -6.41
N LEU A 33 3.13 -4.83 -6.20
CA LEU A 33 4.11 -5.90 -5.96
C LEU A 33 3.83 -6.58 -4.61
N LEU A 34 3.57 -5.80 -3.57
CA LEU A 34 3.24 -6.36 -2.25
C LEU A 34 1.97 -7.21 -2.28
N ARG A 35 0.95 -6.79 -3.03
CA ARG A 35 -0.30 -7.54 -3.19
C ARG A 35 -0.12 -8.83 -3.98
N LEU A 36 0.79 -8.84 -4.96
CA LEU A 36 1.11 -10.02 -5.76
C LEU A 36 1.94 -11.03 -4.97
N ASP A 37 3.01 -10.58 -4.34
CA ASP A 37 4.01 -11.45 -3.69
C ASP A 37 3.59 -11.87 -2.28
N HIS A 38 2.85 -11.00 -1.58
CA HIS A 38 2.46 -11.19 -0.18
C HIS A 38 0.96 -10.85 0.06
N PRO A 39 0.01 -11.53 -0.61
CA PRO A 39 -1.41 -11.19 -0.57
C PRO A 39 -2.02 -11.25 0.85
N ALA A 40 -1.59 -12.20 1.69
CA ALA A 40 -2.05 -12.30 3.08
C ALA A 40 -1.59 -11.12 3.95
N LEU A 41 -0.36 -10.65 3.74
CA LEU A 41 0.17 -9.47 4.43
C LEU A 41 -0.60 -8.21 3.98
N TYR A 42 -0.82 -8.06 2.67
CA TYR A 42 -1.57 -6.95 2.10
C TYR A 42 -3.00 -6.88 2.68
N ALA A 43 -3.75 -7.99 2.68
CA ALA A 43 -5.11 -8.04 3.21
C ALA A 43 -5.18 -7.74 4.72
N GLY A 44 -4.17 -8.17 5.48
CA GLY A 44 -4.04 -7.82 6.90
C GLY A 44 -3.84 -6.33 7.11
N MET A 45 -2.92 -5.73 6.36
CA MET A 45 -2.66 -4.28 6.40
C MET A 45 -3.88 -3.46 5.95
N GLU A 46 -4.62 -3.93 4.94
CA GLU A 46 -5.85 -3.30 4.46
C GLU A 46 -6.92 -3.29 5.56
N SER A 47 -7.07 -4.41 6.28
CA SER A 47 -7.98 -4.50 7.43
C SER A 47 -7.60 -3.54 8.56
N VAL A 48 -6.31 -3.42 8.87
CA VAL A 48 -5.80 -2.46 9.88
C VAL A 48 -6.06 -1.01 9.44
N CYS A 49 -5.79 -0.68 8.17
CA CYS A 49 -6.02 0.66 7.64
C CYS A 49 -7.52 1.01 7.63
N ALA A 50 -8.37 0.06 7.22
CA ALA A 50 -9.82 0.25 7.17
C ALA A 50 -10.40 0.68 8.53
N GLY A 51 -9.89 0.12 9.63
CA GLY A 51 -10.26 0.45 11.00
C GLY A 51 -9.51 1.63 11.65
N CYS A 52 -8.61 2.30 10.93
CA CYS A 52 -7.83 3.41 11.48
C CYS A 52 -8.71 4.63 11.81
N ALA A 53 -8.58 5.16 13.03
CA ALA A 53 -9.29 6.38 13.44
C ALA A 53 -8.62 7.67 12.93
N SER A 54 -7.33 7.61 12.57
CA SER A 54 -6.51 8.78 12.20
C SER A 54 -6.49 9.06 10.69
N LYS A 55 -7.52 8.63 9.94
CA LYS A 55 -7.63 8.82 8.48
C LYS A 55 -7.54 10.28 8.04
N GLY A 56 -8.13 11.20 8.81
CA GLY A 56 -8.04 12.63 8.52
C GLY A 56 -6.60 13.17 8.53
N GLN A 57 -5.79 12.73 9.49
CA GLN A 57 -4.36 13.09 9.56
C GLN A 57 -3.58 12.44 8.41
N CYS A 58 -3.83 11.15 8.15
CA CYS A 58 -3.25 10.42 7.02
C CYS A 58 -3.45 11.17 5.69
N GLN A 59 -4.69 11.55 5.39
CA GLN A 59 -5.02 12.29 4.18
C GLN A 59 -4.39 13.68 4.14
N HIS A 60 -4.24 14.35 5.28
CA HIS A 60 -3.57 15.64 5.35
C HIS A 60 -2.10 15.50 4.98
N ASP A 61 -1.39 14.57 5.63
CA ASP A 61 0.05 14.37 5.40
C ASP A 61 0.34 13.88 3.99
N LEU A 62 -0.54 13.05 3.42
CA LEU A 62 -0.47 12.63 2.02
C LEU A 62 -0.64 13.82 1.05
N LYS A 63 -1.46 14.82 1.39
CA LYS A 63 -1.65 16.03 0.56
C LYS A 63 -0.51 17.03 0.70
N THR A 64 0.15 17.06 1.85
CA THR A 64 1.26 17.98 2.14
C THR A 64 2.63 17.36 1.89
N ASP A 65 2.69 16.14 1.35
CA ASP A 65 3.93 15.37 1.11
C ASP A 65 4.74 15.12 2.38
N SER A 66 4.11 15.16 3.56
CA SER A 66 4.73 14.97 4.88
C SER A 66 4.43 13.60 5.50
N ALA A 67 3.76 12.71 4.74
CA ALA A 67 3.38 11.38 5.20
C ALA A 67 4.60 10.55 5.62
N ALA A 68 5.70 10.61 4.87
CA ALA A 68 6.91 9.86 5.17
C ALA A 68 7.55 10.25 6.51
N ASP A 69 7.36 11.49 6.95
CA ASP A 69 7.94 12.01 8.19
C ASP A 69 7.07 11.72 9.42
N HIS A 70 5.75 11.57 9.24
CA HIS A 70 4.79 11.57 10.36
C HIS A 70 3.96 10.30 10.50
N PHE A 71 3.95 9.39 9.50
CA PHE A 71 3.09 8.21 9.55
C PHE A 71 3.34 7.32 10.77
N THR A 72 4.54 7.32 11.35
CA THR A 72 4.86 6.54 12.56
C THR A 72 4.06 6.95 13.79
N ASP A 73 3.51 8.17 13.79
CA ASP A 73 2.78 8.73 14.94
C ASP A 73 1.32 8.28 15.00
N TYR A 74 0.74 7.84 13.88
CA TYR A 74 -0.69 7.53 13.81
C TYR A 74 -1.05 6.28 13.00
N CYS A 75 -0.16 5.77 12.14
CA CYS A 75 -0.50 4.67 11.26
C CYS A 75 -0.44 3.33 12.02
N GLY A 76 -1.56 2.60 12.08
CA GLY A 76 -1.58 1.25 12.67
C GLY A 76 -0.67 0.24 11.94
N ASN A 77 -0.28 0.55 10.71
CA ASN A 77 0.67 -0.24 9.91
C ASN A 77 2.12 0.29 10.00
N ALA A 78 2.42 1.28 10.84
CA ALA A 78 3.72 1.96 10.86
C ALA A 78 4.90 0.99 10.94
N ALA A 79 4.90 0.06 11.90
CA ALA A 79 5.99 -0.91 12.06
C ALA A 79 6.19 -1.78 10.80
N THR A 80 5.11 -2.25 10.19
CA THR A 80 5.16 -3.05 8.96
C THR A 80 5.66 -2.22 7.78
N LEU A 81 5.14 -1.01 7.61
CA LEU A 81 5.54 -0.11 6.52
C LEU A 81 7.02 0.31 6.63
N SER A 82 7.51 0.57 7.84
CA SER A 82 8.93 0.87 8.07
C SER A 82 9.85 -0.29 7.70
N LEU A 83 9.42 -1.54 7.89
CA LEU A 83 10.19 -2.73 7.50
C LEU A 83 10.18 -2.97 5.99
N LEU A 84 9.08 -2.61 5.32
CA LEU A 84 8.95 -2.74 3.87
C LEU A 84 9.67 -1.60 3.14
N SER A 85 9.72 -0.41 3.71
CA SER A 85 10.45 0.73 3.14
C SER A 85 11.94 0.42 3.08
N GLY A 86 12.54 0.61 1.91
CA GLY A 86 13.94 0.26 1.64
C GLY A 86 14.17 -1.16 1.13
N ARG A 87 13.12 -1.98 0.97
CA ARG A 87 13.22 -3.25 0.24
C ARG A 87 13.29 -3.00 -1.27
N PRO A 88 14.36 -3.43 -1.97
CA PRO A 88 14.52 -3.18 -3.39
C PRO A 88 13.51 -3.95 -4.25
N ASP A 89 13.04 -5.10 -3.79
CA ASP A 89 12.03 -5.91 -4.49
C ASP A 89 10.62 -5.31 -4.46
N LEU A 90 10.39 -4.34 -3.57
CA LEU A 90 9.13 -3.61 -3.45
C LEU A 90 9.29 -2.13 -3.79
N ALA A 91 10.49 -1.71 -4.22
CA ALA A 91 10.75 -0.33 -4.59
C ALA A 91 10.06 0.00 -5.93
N ARG A 92 9.61 1.24 -6.04
CA ARG A 92 9.11 1.80 -7.30
C ARG A 92 10.30 2.21 -8.18
N ASP A 93 10.42 1.62 -9.38
CA ASP A 93 11.41 1.99 -10.41
C ASP A 93 11.27 3.46 -10.88
#